data_AF-A0A2D7NAS5-F1
#
_entry.id   AF-A0A2D7NAS5-F1
#
_cell.length_a   1.000
_cell.length_b   1.000
_cell.length_c   1.000
_cell.angle_alpha   90.00
_cell.angle_beta   90.00
_cell.angle_gamma   90.00
#
_symmetry.space_group_name_H-M   'P 1'
#
loop_
_entity.id
_entity.type
_entity.pdbx_description
1 polymer ?
#
loop_
_entity_poly.entity_id
_entity_poly.type
_entity_poly.pdbx_seq_one_letter_code
_entity_poly.pdbx_strand_id
1 'polypeptide(L)'
;MQKKKWLNVFKSGYKGYSSIQEAKKINPNLYDVYMPIGLMQYFASLSPKPVKWISNFIGIKPDKAVGLENLTIAYNKSMFSWIESGTILIYAYLYFENNLQLAKEISGNLNQYFPNHPYFLYFYSEALLRLNEIELFENKINILKDKPLNYPSFLKKECEVKFNYLMALYYYKINEFEKSIFHCDWVLNNYDLEMDWLLGYTYLLIGKIKDLHGQRKTAKMFYEKVIELDNLFVYNKWAREYIENPFLNIKKDPLFLQK
;
A
#
# COMPACT_ATOMS: atom_id res chain seq x y z
N MET A 1 -13.88 18.84 24.22
CA MET A 1 -13.98 17.38 24.47
C MET A 1 -12.85 16.54 23.85
N GLN A 2 -12.14 16.97 22.79
CA GLN A 2 -11.00 16.22 22.20
C GLN A 2 -9.80 16.00 23.15
N LYS A 3 -9.52 16.92 24.07
CA LYS A 3 -8.39 16.83 25.03
C LYS A 3 -8.43 15.64 26.01
N LYS A 4 -9.57 14.96 26.21
CA LYS A 4 -9.65 13.78 27.09
C LYS A 4 -9.48 12.45 26.33
N LYS A 5 -9.70 12.44 25.01
CA LYS A 5 -9.62 11.21 24.19
C LYS A 5 -8.17 10.85 23.83
N TRP A 6 -7.32 11.82 23.48
CA TRP A 6 -5.91 11.54 23.14
C TRP A 6 -5.15 10.92 24.32
N LEU A 7 -5.31 11.45 25.55
CA LEU A 7 -4.67 10.89 26.76
C LEU A 7 -5.01 9.41 26.97
N ASN A 8 -6.25 9.00 26.69
CA ASN A 8 -6.67 7.61 26.78
C ASN A 8 -6.05 6.76 25.67
N VAL A 9 -5.98 7.26 24.44
CA VAL A 9 -5.30 6.58 23.32
C VAL A 9 -3.81 6.38 23.63
N PHE A 10 -3.14 7.39 24.18
CA PHE A 10 -1.74 7.29 24.62
C PHE A 10 -1.56 6.29 25.75
N LYS A 11 -2.44 6.32 26.76
CA LYS A 11 -2.38 5.38 27.89
C LYS A 11 -2.59 3.94 27.44
N SER A 12 -3.54 3.69 26.54
CA SER A 12 -3.79 2.36 25.98
C SER A 12 -2.65 1.89 25.08
N GLY A 13 -2.12 2.77 24.21
CA GLY A 13 -0.98 2.46 23.36
C GLY A 13 0.29 2.13 24.16
N TYR A 14 0.58 2.90 25.21
CA TYR A 14 1.70 2.63 26.11
C TYR A 14 1.53 1.31 26.87
N LYS A 15 0.34 1.05 27.43
CA LYS A 15 0.06 -0.22 28.12
C LYS A 15 0.23 -1.42 27.18
N GLY A 16 -0.33 -1.35 25.98
CA GLY A 16 -0.18 -2.41 24.97
C GLY A 16 1.29 -2.66 24.63
N TYR A 17 2.05 -1.59 24.36
CA TYR A 17 3.48 -1.71 24.07
C TYR A 17 4.27 -2.29 25.25
N SER A 18 4.00 -1.85 26.47
CA SER A 18 4.63 -2.37 27.69
C SER A 18 4.37 -3.86 27.87
N SER A 19 3.12 -4.32 27.68
CA SER A 19 2.77 -5.74 27.78
C SER A 19 3.45 -6.58 26.71
N ILE A 20 3.60 -6.08 25.48
CA ILE A 20 4.32 -6.77 24.41
C ILE A 20 5.81 -6.91 24.77
N GLN A 21 6.42 -5.85 25.31
CA GLN A 21 7.81 -5.87 25.74
C GLN A 21 8.03 -6.82 26.93
N GLU A 22 7.07 -6.91 27.85
CA GLU A 22 7.09 -7.87 28.95
C GLU A 22 6.95 -9.31 28.46
N ALA A 23 6.03 -9.58 27.53
CA ALA A 23 5.89 -10.91 26.90
C ALA A 23 7.20 -11.37 26.23
N LYS A 24 7.89 -10.45 25.54
CA LYS A 24 9.21 -10.72 24.95
C LYS A 24 10.27 -11.07 26.01
N LYS A 25 10.24 -10.44 27.19
CA LYS A 25 11.16 -10.76 28.29
C LYS A 25 10.86 -12.12 28.91
N ILE A 26 9.57 -12.47 29.06
CA ILE A 26 9.12 -13.74 29.63
C ILE A 26 9.49 -14.91 28.70
N ASN A 27 9.26 -14.74 27.39
CA ASN A 27 9.61 -15.74 26.39
C ASN A 27 10.36 -15.09 25.21
N PRO A 28 11.71 -15.14 25.21
CA PRO A 28 12.53 -14.60 24.13
C PRO A 28 12.27 -15.25 22.76
N ASN A 29 11.71 -16.47 22.73
CA ASN A 29 11.35 -17.19 21.51
C ASN A 29 9.92 -16.90 21.02
N LEU A 30 9.17 -16.02 21.70
CA LEU A 30 7.86 -15.56 21.25
C LEU A 30 8.02 -14.57 20.10
N TYR A 31 8.32 -15.06 18.89
CA TYR A 31 8.58 -14.22 17.73
C TYR A 31 7.36 -13.39 17.29
N ASP A 32 6.16 -13.74 17.74
CA ASP A 32 4.93 -12.98 17.48
C ASP A 32 4.96 -11.55 18.00
N VAL A 33 5.74 -11.26 19.05
CA VAL A 33 5.90 -9.90 19.58
C VAL A 33 6.55 -8.94 18.58
N TYR A 34 7.32 -9.46 17.61
CA TYR A 34 8.02 -8.63 16.65
C TYR A 34 7.07 -7.97 15.64
N MET A 35 5.90 -8.56 15.37
CA MET A 35 4.90 -7.99 14.47
C MET A 35 4.38 -6.63 14.98
N PRO A 36 3.75 -6.55 16.17
CA PRO A 36 3.22 -5.27 16.65
C PRO A 36 4.34 -4.27 16.99
N ILE A 37 5.52 -4.73 17.44
CA ILE A 37 6.68 -3.85 17.63
C ILE A 37 7.09 -3.21 16.30
N GLY A 38 7.30 -4.03 15.26
CA GLY A 38 7.73 -3.58 13.95
C GLY A 38 6.73 -2.65 13.29
N LEU A 39 5.44 -2.99 13.37
CA LEU A 39 4.33 -2.14 12.92
C LEU A 39 4.39 -0.75 13.56
N MET A 40 4.49 -0.69 14.89
CA MET A 40 4.50 0.58 15.63
C MET A 40 5.75 1.41 15.32
N GLN A 41 6.93 0.80 15.25
CA GLN A 41 8.17 1.49 14.92
C GLN A 41 8.15 2.05 13.48
N TYR A 42 7.71 1.23 12.52
CA TYR A 42 7.65 1.61 11.12
C TYR A 42 6.67 2.78 10.90
N PHE A 43 5.41 2.66 11.31
CA PHE A 43 4.43 3.71 11.06
C PHE A 43 4.67 4.98 11.90
N ALA A 44 5.23 4.85 13.12
CA ALA A 44 5.70 6.03 13.85
C ALA A 44 6.84 6.75 13.11
N SER A 45 7.73 6.01 12.41
CA SER A 45 8.81 6.59 11.60
C SER A 45 8.31 7.34 10.36
N LEU A 46 7.10 7.05 9.88
CA LEU A 46 6.47 7.78 8.77
C LEU A 46 5.72 9.03 9.25
N SER A 47 5.38 9.09 10.54
CA SER A 47 4.52 10.13 11.09
C SER A 47 5.20 11.51 11.19
N PRO A 48 4.43 12.60 11.27
CA PRO A 48 4.96 13.94 11.51
C PRO A 48 5.80 14.03 12.80
N LYS A 49 6.72 15.01 12.86
CA LYS A 49 7.66 15.20 14.00
C LYS A 49 6.99 15.14 15.39
N PRO A 50 5.82 15.75 15.63
CA PRO A 50 5.17 15.67 16.94
C PRO A 50 4.79 14.24 17.34
N VAL A 51 4.29 13.43 16.40
CA VAL A 51 3.92 12.04 16.65
C VAL A 51 5.17 11.20 16.94
N LYS A 52 6.24 11.37 16.16
CA LYS A 52 7.55 10.71 16.40
C LYS A 52 8.09 11.00 17.80
N TRP A 53 7.99 12.25 18.25
CA TRP A 53 8.44 12.65 19.57
C TRP A 53 7.63 11.95 20.68
N ILE A 54 6.29 11.90 20.54
CA ILE A 54 5.45 11.23 21.54
C ILE A 54 5.67 9.71 21.53
N SER A 55 5.83 9.08 20.36
CA SER A 55 6.19 7.67 20.23
C SER A 55 7.49 7.36 20.98
N ASN A 56 8.53 8.17 20.79
CA ASN A 56 9.79 8.05 21.53
C ASN A 56 9.58 8.15 23.04
N PHE A 57 8.76 9.11 23.49
CA PHE A 57 8.46 9.31 24.90
C PHE A 57 7.79 8.09 25.55
N ILE A 58 6.95 7.37 24.81
CA ILE A 58 6.29 6.14 25.29
C ILE A 58 7.11 4.86 25.02
N GLY A 59 8.37 4.99 24.63
CA GLY A 59 9.32 3.88 24.45
C GLY A 59 9.32 3.25 23.06
N ILE A 60 8.51 3.74 22.12
CA ILE A 60 8.53 3.28 20.72
C ILE A 60 9.58 4.10 19.98
N LYS A 61 10.71 3.47 19.64
CA LYS A 61 11.74 4.11 18.81
C LYS A 61 11.26 4.15 17.34
N PRO A 62 10.92 5.32 16.77
CA PRO A 62 10.38 5.43 15.42
C PRO A 62 11.52 5.30 14.41
N ASP A 63 11.84 4.05 14.07
CA ASP A 63 12.88 3.70 13.13
C ASP A 63 12.31 2.79 12.04
N LYS A 64 12.42 3.26 10.79
CA LYS A 64 11.88 2.57 9.62
C LYS A 64 12.56 1.23 9.40
N ALA A 65 13.89 1.20 9.42
CA ALA A 65 14.68 0.03 9.07
C ALA A 65 14.48 -1.06 10.13
N VAL A 66 14.55 -0.68 11.41
CA VAL A 66 14.30 -1.60 12.52
C VAL A 66 12.85 -2.11 12.52
N GLY A 67 11.88 -1.23 12.18
CA GLY A 67 10.48 -1.63 12.05
C GLY A 67 10.27 -2.71 10.98
N LEU A 68 10.85 -2.52 9.79
CA LEU A 68 10.82 -3.51 8.70
C LEU A 68 11.57 -4.80 9.05
N GLU A 69 12.70 -4.71 9.74
CA GLU A 69 13.46 -5.87 10.22
C GLU A 69 12.62 -6.71 11.20
N ASN A 70 11.98 -6.06 12.18
CA ASN A 70 11.11 -6.75 13.14
C ASN A 70 9.91 -7.42 12.45
N LEU A 71 9.25 -6.73 11.51
CA LEU A 71 8.19 -7.34 10.70
C LEU A 71 8.71 -8.56 9.91
N THR A 72 9.92 -8.47 9.36
CA THR A 72 10.57 -9.57 8.63
C THR A 72 10.90 -10.74 9.55
N ILE A 73 11.34 -10.48 10.78
CA ILE A 73 11.54 -11.52 11.80
C ILE A 73 10.22 -12.23 12.10
N ALA A 74 9.14 -11.49 12.31
CA ALA A 74 7.82 -12.07 12.58
C ALA A 74 7.30 -12.88 11.38
N TYR A 75 7.42 -12.36 10.16
CA TYR A 75 7.07 -13.08 8.93
C TYR A 75 7.78 -14.43 8.80
N ASN A 76 9.06 -14.50 9.17
CA ASN A 76 9.85 -15.72 8.99
C ASN A 76 9.80 -16.70 10.17
N LYS A 77 9.54 -16.22 11.39
CA LYS A 77 9.76 -17.03 12.62
C LYS A 77 8.56 -17.09 13.57
N SER A 78 7.56 -16.23 13.41
CA SER A 78 6.42 -16.23 14.32
C SER A 78 5.50 -17.42 14.08
N MET A 79 4.79 -17.84 15.12
CA MET A 79 3.89 -18.98 15.03
C MET A 79 2.53 -18.57 14.46
N PHE A 80 2.03 -17.38 14.80
CA PHE A 80 0.66 -16.95 14.48
C PHE A 80 0.61 -15.69 13.61
N SER A 81 1.51 -14.75 13.82
CA SER A 81 1.46 -13.42 13.23
C SER A 81 2.18 -13.28 11.89
N TRP A 82 2.67 -14.38 11.31
CA TRP A 82 3.48 -14.34 10.09
C TRP A 82 2.68 -13.85 8.88
N ILE A 83 1.41 -14.28 8.74
CA ILE A 83 0.52 -13.85 7.65
C ILE A 83 0.28 -12.34 7.71
N GLU A 84 -0.04 -11.83 8.91
CA GLU A 84 -0.29 -10.41 9.13
C GLU A 84 0.98 -9.58 8.93
N SER A 85 2.13 -10.07 9.44
CA SER A 85 3.43 -9.42 9.23
C SER A 85 3.78 -9.33 7.74
N GLY A 86 3.56 -10.41 6.99
CA GLY A 86 3.74 -10.42 5.54
C GLY A 86 2.81 -9.44 4.84
N THR A 87 1.55 -9.34 5.28
CA THR A 87 0.58 -8.38 4.74
C THR A 87 1.03 -6.93 4.99
N ILE A 88 1.47 -6.60 6.20
CA ILE A 88 2.02 -5.28 6.54
C ILE A 88 3.26 -4.97 5.69
N LEU A 89 4.17 -5.94 5.51
CA LEU A 89 5.35 -5.78 4.66
C LEU A 89 4.97 -5.50 3.19
N ILE A 90 3.95 -6.20 2.65
CA ILE A 90 3.43 -5.94 1.31
C ILE A 90 2.96 -4.49 1.19
N TYR A 91 2.14 -4.00 2.13
CA TYR A 91 1.68 -2.61 2.13
C TYR A 91 2.85 -1.62 2.21
N ALA A 92 3.79 -1.85 3.12
CA ALA A 92 4.99 -1.03 3.28
C ALA A 92 5.78 -0.93 1.97
N TYR A 93 6.06 -2.07 1.34
CA TYR A 93 6.88 -2.13 0.14
C TYR A 93 6.18 -1.61 -1.12
N LEU A 94 4.89 -1.89 -1.31
CA LEU A 94 4.15 -1.40 -2.48
C LEU A 94 3.88 0.11 -2.42
N TYR A 95 3.46 0.63 -1.27
CA TYR A 95 2.80 1.94 -1.20
C TYR A 95 3.59 3.03 -0.46
N PHE A 96 4.66 2.67 0.26
CA PHE A 96 5.50 3.63 0.98
C PHE A 96 6.95 3.60 0.53
N GLU A 97 7.55 2.40 0.44
CA GLU A 97 8.98 2.27 0.12
C GLU A 97 9.26 2.16 -1.38
N ASN A 98 8.29 1.66 -2.16
CA ASN A 98 8.45 1.31 -3.58
C ASN A 98 9.48 0.19 -3.82
N ASN A 99 9.58 -0.78 -2.91
CA ASN A 99 10.43 -1.97 -3.06
C ASN A 99 9.61 -3.12 -3.68
N LEU A 100 9.46 -3.07 -5.00
CA LEU A 100 8.54 -3.95 -5.73
C LEU A 100 8.95 -5.42 -5.70
N GLN A 101 10.26 -5.71 -5.65
CA GLN A 101 10.77 -7.08 -5.64
C GLN A 101 10.38 -7.82 -4.36
N LEU A 102 10.59 -7.19 -3.19
CA LEU A 102 10.17 -7.77 -1.91
C LEU A 102 8.64 -7.86 -1.81
N ALA A 103 7.91 -6.87 -2.33
CA ALA A 103 6.46 -6.95 -2.41
C ALA A 103 6.01 -8.16 -3.25
N LYS A 104 6.61 -8.40 -4.42
CA LYS A 104 6.31 -9.55 -5.28
C LYS A 104 6.61 -10.86 -4.56
N GLU A 105 7.76 -10.99 -3.93
CA GLU A 105 8.17 -12.20 -3.23
C GLU A 105 7.19 -12.57 -2.12
N ILE A 106 6.92 -11.63 -1.20
CA ILE A 106 6.05 -11.90 -0.04
C ILE A 106 4.61 -12.17 -0.48
N SER A 107 4.06 -11.37 -1.40
CA SER A 107 2.69 -11.57 -1.90
C SER A 107 2.55 -12.85 -2.71
N GLY A 108 3.56 -13.23 -3.50
CA GLY A 108 3.61 -14.49 -4.23
C GLY A 108 3.61 -15.69 -3.28
N ASN A 109 4.46 -15.65 -2.24
CA ASN A 109 4.51 -16.68 -1.20
C ASN A 109 3.15 -16.81 -0.49
N LEU A 110 2.58 -15.72 -0.01
CA LEU A 110 1.27 -15.74 0.67
C LEU A 110 0.15 -16.21 -0.25
N ASN A 111 0.16 -15.84 -1.53
CA ASN A 111 -0.80 -16.33 -2.51
C ASN A 111 -0.65 -17.85 -2.76
N GLN A 112 0.58 -18.39 -2.73
CA GLN A 112 0.81 -19.82 -2.86
C GLN A 112 0.27 -20.61 -1.65
N TYR A 113 0.45 -20.10 -0.44
CA TYR A 113 -0.09 -20.73 0.78
C TYR A 113 -1.61 -20.56 0.90
N PHE A 114 -2.14 -19.41 0.48
CA PHE A 114 -3.56 -19.08 0.59
C PHE A 114 -4.14 -18.67 -0.77
N PRO A 115 -4.22 -19.60 -1.75
CA PRO A 115 -4.64 -19.29 -3.11
C PRO A 115 -6.09 -18.82 -3.18
N ASN A 116 -6.90 -19.07 -2.13
CA ASN A 116 -8.29 -18.65 -2.03
C ASN A 116 -8.50 -17.34 -1.27
N HIS A 117 -7.44 -16.76 -0.67
CA HIS A 117 -7.52 -15.46 -0.01
C HIS A 117 -7.95 -14.38 -1.03
N PRO A 118 -8.83 -13.44 -0.66
CA PRO A 118 -9.38 -12.46 -1.59
C PRO A 118 -8.33 -11.50 -2.15
N TYR A 119 -7.26 -11.20 -1.41
CA TYR A 119 -6.39 -10.06 -1.75
C TYR A 119 -4.95 -10.40 -2.18
N PHE A 120 -4.41 -11.58 -1.83
CA PHE A 120 -2.98 -11.84 -2.07
C PHE A 120 -2.64 -11.92 -3.56
N LEU A 121 -3.54 -12.47 -4.38
CA LEU A 121 -3.37 -12.45 -5.83
C LEU A 121 -3.35 -11.02 -6.38
N TYR A 122 -4.15 -10.10 -5.84
CA TYR A 122 -4.15 -8.71 -6.28
C TYR A 122 -2.82 -8.01 -5.98
N PHE A 123 -2.27 -8.17 -4.77
CA PHE A 123 -0.96 -7.59 -4.43
C PHE A 123 0.16 -8.15 -5.30
N TYR A 124 0.14 -9.47 -5.52
CA TYR A 124 1.10 -10.12 -6.40
C TYR A 124 0.99 -9.59 -7.83
N SER A 125 -0.23 -9.49 -8.37
CA SER A 125 -0.51 -8.96 -9.70
C SER A 125 -0.15 -7.48 -9.86
N GLU A 126 -0.33 -6.65 -8.82
CA GLU A 126 0.15 -5.26 -8.84
C GLU A 126 1.67 -5.20 -8.92
N ALA A 127 2.35 -6.02 -8.12
CA ALA A 127 3.82 -6.09 -8.13
C ALA A 127 4.33 -6.55 -9.51
N LEU A 128 3.71 -7.57 -10.13
CA LEU A 128 4.04 -8.01 -11.49
C LEU A 128 3.94 -6.88 -12.52
N LEU A 129 2.81 -6.16 -12.54
CA LEU A 129 2.62 -5.03 -13.45
C LEU A 129 3.67 -3.95 -13.24
N ARG A 130 3.95 -3.62 -11.98
CA ARG A 130 4.91 -2.57 -11.65
C ARG A 130 6.36 -2.97 -11.94
N LEU A 131 6.67 -4.26 -11.90
CA LEU A 131 7.96 -4.85 -12.31
C LEU A 131 8.05 -5.12 -13.81
N ASN A 132 7.05 -4.73 -14.61
CA ASN A 132 7.01 -4.96 -16.05
C ASN A 132 6.93 -6.45 -16.45
N GLU A 133 6.45 -7.32 -15.56
CA GLU A 133 6.19 -8.74 -15.80
C GLU A 133 4.79 -8.95 -16.37
N ILE A 134 4.53 -8.33 -17.52
CA ILE A 134 3.18 -8.20 -18.12
C ILE A 134 2.57 -9.55 -18.48
N GLU A 135 3.33 -10.46 -19.11
CA GLU A 135 2.85 -11.79 -19.50
C GLU A 135 2.38 -12.61 -18.28
N LEU A 136 3.10 -12.51 -17.16
CA LEU A 136 2.71 -13.18 -15.92
C LEU A 136 1.42 -12.61 -15.35
N PHE A 137 1.21 -11.29 -15.47
CA PHE A 137 -0.06 -10.65 -15.08
C PHE A 137 -1.21 -11.10 -15.98
N GLU A 138 -1.02 -11.12 -17.31
CA GLU A 138 -2.04 -11.52 -18.28
C GLU A 138 -2.59 -12.92 -17.98
N ASN A 139 -1.70 -13.86 -17.63
CA ASN A 139 -2.05 -15.21 -17.20
C ASN A 139 -2.90 -15.29 -15.91
N LYS A 140 -3.09 -14.18 -15.17
CA LYS A 140 -3.91 -14.09 -13.96
C LYS A 140 -5.22 -13.32 -14.15
N ILE A 141 -5.43 -12.64 -15.28
CA ILE A 141 -6.60 -11.76 -15.50
C ILE A 141 -7.91 -12.50 -15.27
N ASN A 142 -8.09 -13.67 -15.87
CA ASN A 142 -9.33 -14.44 -15.72
C ASN A 142 -9.58 -14.85 -14.27
N ILE A 143 -8.52 -15.23 -13.54
CA ILE A 143 -8.62 -15.61 -12.12
C ILE A 143 -9.03 -14.40 -11.27
N LEU A 144 -8.40 -13.25 -11.49
CA LEU A 144 -8.71 -12.00 -10.78
C LEU A 144 -10.14 -11.51 -11.05
N LYS A 145 -10.67 -11.78 -12.25
CA LYS A 145 -12.01 -11.39 -12.66
C LYS A 145 -13.08 -12.33 -12.10
N ASP A 146 -12.87 -13.64 -12.22
CA ASP A 146 -13.94 -14.62 -12.02
C ASP A 146 -14.00 -15.14 -10.58
N LYS A 147 -12.86 -15.25 -9.90
CA LYS A 147 -12.80 -15.76 -8.53
C LYS A 147 -13.66 -14.96 -7.53
N PRO A 148 -13.68 -13.60 -7.56
CA PRO A 148 -14.51 -12.82 -6.65
C PRO A 148 -16.02 -13.01 -6.81
N LEU A 149 -16.49 -13.60 -7.91
CA LEU A 149 -17.91 -13.87 -8.13
C LEU A 149 -18.50 -14.82 -7.07
N ASN A 150 -17.65 -15.62 -6.41
CA ASN A 150 -18.04 -16.55 -5.34
C ASN A 150 -17.93 -15.93 -3.93
N TYR A 151 -17.51 -14.66 -3.81
CA TYR A 151 -17.36 -14.00 -2.51
C TYR A 151 -18.66 -13.30 -2.07
N PRO A 152 -18.83 -13.08 -0.74
CA PRO A 152 -19.81 -12.14 -0.23
C PRO A 152 -19.76 -10.80 -0.96
N SER A 153 -20.93 -10.14 -1.09
CA SER A 153 -21.10 -8.93 -1.90
C SER A 153 -20.09 -7.82 -1.58
N PHE A 154 -19.78 -7.60 -0.30
CA PHE A 154 -18.80 -6.59 0.11
C PHE A 154 -17.39 -6.91 -0.40
N LEU A 155 -16.90 -8.14 -0.19
CA LEU A 155 -15.59 -8.58 -0.69
C LEU A 155 -15.53 -8.55 -2.22
N LYS A 156 -16.61 -8.95 -2.88
CA LYS A 156 -16.73 -8.89 -4.34
C LYS A 156 -16.55 -7.45 -4.84
N LYS A 157 -17.25 -6.48 -4.25
CA LYS A 157 -17.12 -5.05 -4.60
C LYS A 157 -15.68 -4.57 -4.44
N GLU A 158 -15.03 -4.88 -3.31
CA GLU A 158 -13.63 -4.47 -3.12
C GLU A 158 -12.68 -5.10 -4.15
N CYS A 159 -12.89 -6.38 -4.47
CA CYS A 159 -12.13 -7.09 -5.49
C CYS A 159 -12.34 -6.51 -6.89
N GLU A 160 -13.56 -6.08 -7.23
CA GLU A 160 -13.86 -5.42 -8.50
C GLU A 160 -13.16 -4.05 -8.62
N VAL A 161 -13.10 -3.27 -7.55
CA VAL A 161 -12.34 -2.00 -7.51
C VAL A 161 -10.85 -2.25 -7.67
N LYS A 162 -10.28 -3.21 -6.94
CA LYS A 162 -8.87 -3.60 -7.10
C LYS A 162 -8.57 -4.12 -8.51
N PHE A 163 -9.48 -4.91 -9.10
CA PHE A 163 -9.33 -5.43 -10.45
C PHE A 163 -9.30 -4.32 -11.50
N ASN A 164 -10.25 -3.37 -11.43
CA ASN A 164 -10.28 -2.26 -12.37
C ASN A 164 -9.04 -1.37 -12.26
N TYR A 165 -8.51 -1.17 -11.06
CA TYR A 165 -7.22 -0.48 -10.91
C TYR A 165 -6.06 -1.25 -11.58
N LEU A 166 -5.97 -2.56 -11.40
CA LEU A 166 -4.96 -3.37 -12.09
C LEU A 166 -5.09 -3.27 -13.61
N MET A 167 -6.32 -3.30 -14.12
CA MET A 167 -6.57 -3.10 -15.55
C MET A 167 -6.18 -1.70 -16.02
N ALA A 168 -6.45 -0.66 -15.23
CA ALA A 168 -6.03 0.70 -15.54
C ALA A 168 -4.49 0.80 -15.66
N LEU A 169 -3.76 0.19 -14.71
CA LEU A 169 -2.30 0.11 -14.76
C LEU A 169 -1.80 -0.68 -15.97
N TYR A 170 -2.41 -1.84 -16.26
CA TYR A 170 -2.06 -2.66 -17.41
C TYR A 170 -2.22 -1.90 -18.72
N TYR A 171 -3.38 -1.28 -18.97
CA TYR A 171 -3.62 -0.51 -20.18
C TYR A 171 -2.72 0.72 -20.28
N TYR A 172 -2.40 1.37 -19.15
CA TYR A 172 -1.42 2.45 -19.12
C TYR A 172 -0.03 1.96 -19.58
N LYS A 173 0.40 0.79 -19.10
CA LYS A 173 1.70 0.19 -19.46
C LYS A 173 1.85 -0.12 -20.95
N ILE A 174 0.77 -0.55 -21.59
CA ILE A 174 0.77 -0.87 -23.02
C ILE A 174 0.37 0.34 -23.91
N ASN A 175 0.31 1.55 -23.33
CA ASN A 175 -0.05 2.81 -24.00
C ASN A 175 -1.50 2.87 -24.53
N GLU A 176 -2.39 2.01 -24.04
CA GLU A 176 -3.82 2.01 -24.35
C GLU A 176 -4.56 2.99 -23.42
N PHE A 177 -4.24 4.28 -23.53
CA PHE A 177 -4.61 5.28 -22.54
C PHE A 177 -6.12 5.49 -22.37
N GLU A 178 -6.91 5.36 -23.44
CA GLU A 178 -8.37 5.49 -23.35
C GLU A 178 -8.97 4.38 -22.49
N LYS A 179 -8.51 3.13 -22.67
CA LYS A 179 -8.92 2.00 -21.83
C LYS A 179 -8.45 2.17 -20.39
N SER A 180 -7.25 2.71 -20.19
CA SER A 180 -6.75 3.02 -18.86
C SER A 180 -7.64 4.03 -18.14
N ILE A 181 -8.02 5.13 -18.82
CA ILE A 181 -8.95 6.14 -18.28
C ILE A 181 -10.32 5.54 -17.99
N PHE A 182 -10.87 4.72 -18.89
CA PHE A 182 -12.14 4.04 -18.66
C PHE A 182 -12.15 3.25 -17.34
N HIS A 183 -11.10 2.47 -17.08
CA HIS A 183 -10.98 1.73 -15.83
C HIS A 183 -10.72 2.63 -14.63
N CYS A 184 -9.98 3.73 -14.79
CA CYS A 184 -9.82 4.73 -13.73
C CYS A 184 -11.16 5.34 -13.33
N ASP A 185 -11.96 5.79 -14.30
CA ASP A 185 -13.27 6.39 -14.06
C ASP A 185 -14.21 5.39 -13.37
N TRP A 186 -14.13 4.11 -13.75
CA TRP A 186 -14.87 3.05 -13.04
C TRP A 186 -14.45 2.97 -11.57
N VAL A 187 -13.16 2.98 -11.26
CA VAL A 187 -12.65 2.98 -9.87
C VAL A 187 -13.16 4.20 -9.11
N LEU A 188 -13.06 5.40 -9.69
CA LEU A 188 -13.49 6.64 -9.05
C LEU A 188 -15.00 6.65 -8.73
N ASN A 189 -15.83 6.11 -9.62
CA ASN A 189 -17.28 6.09 -9.45
C ASN A 189 -17.78 5.00 -8.48
N ASN A 190 -16.97 3.98 -8.21
CA ASN A 190 -17.35 2.83 -7.37
C ASN A 190 -16.51 2.72 -6.09
N TYR A 191 -15.69 3.73 -5.78
CA TYR A 191 -14.79 3.72 -4.64
C TYR A 191 -15.55 3.77 -3.32
N ASP A 192 -15.29 2.80 -2.44
CA ASP A 192 -15.92 2.68 -1.12
C ASP A 192 -15.01 1.87 -0.18
N LEU A 193 -13.69 2.08 -0.29
CA LEU A 193 -12.69 1.39 0.53
C LEU A 193 -12.27 2.29 1.71
N GLU A 194 -11.91 1.67 2.84
CA GLU A 194 -11.50 2.39 4.05
C GLU A 194 -10.23 3.24 3.86
N MET A 195 -9.28 2.78 3.04
CA MET A 195 -8.02 3.50 2.79
C MET A 195 -7.98 4.09 1.39
N ASP A 196 -7.57 5.35 1.25
CA ASP A 196 -7.55 6.10 -0.03
C ASP A 196 -6.35 5.83 -0.94
N TRP A 197 -5.54 4.79 -0.68
CA TRP A 197 -4.33 4.55 -1.47
C TRP A 197 -4.66 4.33 -2.95
N LEU A 198 -5.66 3.50 -3.23
CA LEU A 198 -6.08 3.13 -4.57
C LEU A 198 -6.75 4.32 -5.29
N LEU A 199 -7.48 5.15 -4.55
CA LEU A 199 -8.03 6.42 -5.03
C LEU A 199 -6.93 7.38 -5.49
N GLY A 200 -5.90 7.59 -4.66
CA GLY A 200 -4.79 8.47 -4.99
C GLY A 200 -3.93 7.99 -6.16
N TYR A 201 -3.65 6.68 -6.25
CA TYR A 201 -2.97 6.14 -7.44
C TYR A 201 -3.80 6.30 -8.71
N THR A 202 -5.13 6.15 -8.63
CA THR A 202 -6.04 6.36 -9.77
C THR A 202 -6.00 7.82 -10.24
N TYR A 203 -6.10 8.80 -9.33
CA TYR A 203 -5.95 10.22 -9.70
C TYR A 203 -4.57 10.53 -10.30
N LEU A 204 -3.49 9.99 -9.71
CA LEU A 204 -2.14 10.17 -10.25
C LEU A 204 -2.03 9.62 -11.68
N LEU A 205 -2.60 8.45 -11.94
CA LEU A 205 -2.57 7.79 -13.25
C LEU A 205 -3.29 8.63 -14.31
N ILE A 206 -4.49 9.12 -13.99
CA ILE A 206 -5.23 10.04 -14.88
C ILE A 206 -4.41 11.30 -15.14
N GLY A 207 -3.86 11.93 -14.10
CA GLY A 207 -3.04 13.14 -14.24
C GLY A 207 -1.86 12.93 -15.20
N LYS A 208 -1.12 11.83 -15.04
CA LYS A 208 -0.02 11.44 -15.94
C LYS A 208 -0.49 11.26 -17.38
N ILE A 209 -1.60 10.54 -17.60
CA ILE A 209 -2.16 10.37 -18.94
C ILE A 209 -2.53 11.72 -19.55
N LYS A 210 -3.11 12.64 -18.77
CA LYS A 210 -3.48 13.98 -19.25
C LYS A 210 -2.27 14.81 -19.64
N ASP A 211 -1.18 14.78 -18.87
CA ASP A 211 0.07 15.44 -19.24
C ASP A 211 0.68 14.85 -20.52
N LEU A 212 0.67 13.53 -20.68
CA LEU A 212 1.14 12.87 -21.92
C LEU A 212 0.37 13.30 -23.17
N HIS A 213 -0.90 13.71 -23.02
CA HIS A 213 -1.72 14.27 -24.11
C HIS A 213 -1.68 15.80 -24.21
N GLY A 214 -0.76 16.47 -23.49
CA GLY A 214 -0.66 17.93 -23.48
C GLY A 214 -1.79 18.65 -22.75
N GLN A 215 -2.67 17.92 -22.04
CA GLN A 215 -3.82 18.47 -21.31
C GLN A 215 -3.39 18.95 -19.91
N ARG A 216 -2.40 19.86 -19.86
CA ARG A 216 -1.70 20.25 -18.63
C ARG A 216 -2.61 20.78 -17.52
N LYS A 217 -3.60 21.61 -17.88
CA LYS A 217 -4.55 22.17 -16.90
C LYS A 217 -5.32 21.05 -16.18
N THR A 218 -5.83 20.09 -16.95
CA THR A 218 -6.55 18.93 -16.42
C THR A 218 -5.64 18.02 -15.60
N ALA A 219 -4.40 17.80 -16.05
CA ALA A 219 -3.42 17.00 -15.32
C ALA A 219 -3.16 17.55 -13.92
N LYS A 220 -2.92 18.87 -13.80
CA LYS A 220 -2.72 19.53 -12.50
C LYS A 220 -3.90 19.36 -11.57
N MET A 221 -5.14 19.50 -12.06
CA MET A 221 -6.34 19.28 -11.25
C MET A 221 -6.38 17.86 -10.65
N PHE A 222 -5.95 16.84 -11.40
CA PHE A 222 -5.87 15.48 -10.87
C PHE A 222 -4.72 15.29 -9.88
N TYR A 223 -3.57 15.94 -10.08
CA TYR A 223 -2.49 15.91 -9.08
C TYR A 223 -2.87 16.65 -7.80
N GLU A 224 -3.62 17.74 -7.88
CA GLU A 224 -4.15 18.45 -6.71
C GLU A 224 -5.08 17.55 -5.90
N LYS A 225 -5.98 16.80 -6.55
CA LYS A 225 -6.82 15.79 -5.89
C LYS A 225 -6.00 14.73 -5.14
N VAL A 226 -4.83 14.35 -5.64
CA VAL A 226 -3.92 13.44 -4.92
C VAL A 226 -3.45 14.06 -3.60
N ILE A 227 -3.10 15.35 -3.61
CA ILE A 227 -2.64 16.07 -2.42
C ILE A 227 -3.77 16.30 -1.42
N GLU A 228 -4.99 16.51 -1.89
CA GLU A 228 -6.19 16.69 -1.06
C GLU A 228 -6.55 15.46 -0.21
N LEU A 229 -6.09 14.26 -0.59
CA LEU A 229 -6.27 13.04 0.21
C LEU A 229 -5.47 13.03 1.53
N ASP A 230 -4.55 13.98 1.73
CA ASP A 230 -3.78 14.22 2.97
C ASP A 230 -3.23 12.95 3.64
N ASN A 231 -2.55 12.10 2.86
CA ASN A 231 -1.98 10.85 3.34
C ASN A 231 -0.46 10.73 3.03
N LEU A 232 0.16 9.66 3.52
CA LEU A 232 1.61 9.48 3.51
C LEU A 232 2.12 8.54 2.40
N PHE A 233 1.25 8.13 1.47
CA PHE A 233 1.64 7.23 0.39
C PHE A 233 2.64 7.90 -0.56
N VAL A 234 3.55 7.08 -1.14
CA VAL A 234 4.68 7.56 -1.94
C VAL A 234 4.26 8.41 -3.14
N TYR A 235 3.05 8.20 -3.67
CA TYR A 235 2.51 8.97 -4.79
C TYR A 235 2.38 10.47 -4.49
N ASN A 236 2.27 10.88 -3.23
CA ASN A 236 2.14 12.30 -2.87
C ASN A 236 3.39 13.06 -3.28
N LYS A 237 4.57 12.45 -3.10
CA LYS A 237 5.84 13.03 -3.53
C LYS A 237 5.83 13.28 -5.04
N TRP A 238 5.37 12.30 -5.81
CA TRP A 238 5.31 12.38 -7.27
C TRP A 238 4.28 13.41 -7.74
N ALA A 239 3.08 13.43 -7.14
CA ALA A 239 2.06 14.41 -7.48
C ALA A 239 2.55 15.86 -7.25
N ARG A 240 3.24 16.14 -6.13
CA ARG A 240 3.85 17.47 -5.89
C ARG A 240 4.87 17.84 -6.96
N GLU A 241 5.74 16.89 -7.33
CA GLU A 241 6.70 17.10 -8.41
C GLU A 241 5.99 17.38 -9.74
N TYR A 242 4.90 16.65 -10.03
CA TYR A 242 4.15 16.79 -11.27
C TYR A 242 3.24 18.02 -11.34
N ILE A 243 2.89 18.64 -10.22
CA ILE A 243 2.23 19.95 -10.20
C ILE A 243 3.17 21.04 -10.72
N GLU A 244 4.45 20.98 -10.36
CA GLU A 244 5.46 21.93 -10.82
C GLU A 244 5.90 21.60 -12.26
N ASN A 245 6.27 20.34 -12.51
CA ASN A 245 6.85 19.90 -13.78
C ASN A 245 5.93 18.90 -14.49
N PRO A 246 5.59 19.06 -15.76
CA PRO A 246 4.71 18.11 -16.44
C PRO A 246 5.34 16.71 -16.54
N PHE A 247 4.51 15.69 -16.43
CA PHE A 247 4.90 14.31 -16.68
C PHE A 247 4.94 14.02 -18.19
N LEU A 248 6.15 13.88 -18.75
CA LEU A 248 6.33 13.82 -20.21
C LEU A 248 6.74 12.46 -20.77
N ASN A 249 7.11 11.49 -19.93
CA ASN A 249 7.67 10.23 -20.41
C ASN A 249 7.36 9.05 -19.50
N ILE A 250 6.56 8.11 -20.00
CA ILE A 250 6.18 6.87 -19.31
C ILE A 250 7.38 6.01 -18.91
N LYS A 251 8.49 6.05 -19.66
CA LYS A 251 9.72 5.29 -19.34
C LYS A 251 10.43 5.80 -18.09
N LYS A 252 10.13 7.04 -17.67
CA LYS A 252 10.68 7.65 -16.46
C LYS A 252 9.71 7.59 -15.28
N ASP A 253 8.62 6.83 -15.39
CA ASP A 253 7.63 6.76 -14.32
C ASP A 253 8.20 6.04 -13.09
N PRO A 254 8.37 6.73 -11.94
CA PRO A 254 8.87 6.11 -10.72
C PRO A 254 7.95 5.00 -10.17
N LEU A 255 6.71 4.90 -10.65
CA LEU A 255 5.81 3.78 -10.35
C LEU A 255 6.37 2.43 -10.82
N PHE A 256 7.21 2.44 -11.86
CA PHE A 256 7.80 1.26 -12.50
C PHE A 256 9.32 1.15 -12.34
N LEU A 257 9.96 2.17 -11.76
CA LEU A 257 11.40 2.18 -11.56
C LEU A 257 11.72 1.62 -10.17
N GLN A 258 12.65 0.66 -10.14
CA GLN A 258 13.24 0.20 -8.89
C GLN A 258 14.17 1.28 -8.33
N LYS A 259 14.24 1.36 -7.00
CA LYS A 259 15.26 2.13 -6.28
C LYS A 259 16.40 1.23 -5.87
#